data_AF-A0A2Z6NQ93-F1
#
_entry.id   AF-A0A2Z6NQ93-F1
#
_cell.length_a   1.000
_cell.length_b   1.000
_cell.length_c   1.000
_cell.angle_alpha   90.00
_cell.angle_beta   90.00
_cell.angle_gamma   90.00
#
_symmetry.space_group_name_H-M   'P 1'
#
loop_
_entity.id
_entity.type
_entity.pdbx_description
1 polymer ?
#
loop_
_entity_poly.entity_id
_entity_poly.type
_entity_poly.pdbx_seq_one_letter_code
_entity_poly.pdbx_strand_id
1 'polypeptide(L)'
;MSAKESPNAAAATHRTTKHNFLTSDVCEQVVRECGSFSSYIWSFVNHKPIINKYKYPRSVPIRSPKAEALSKDMVKRGFRFVGPVIVHSFMQAAGLTLDHLVDCYRHSECVSLAERPWRHI
;
A
#
# COMPACT_ATOMS: atom_id res chain seq x y z
N MET A 1 -41.96 -10.79 20.37
CA MET A 1 -41.78 -9.49 19.71
C MET A 1 -40.38 -9.47 19.13
N SER A 2 -40.23 -9.77 17.85
CA SER A 2 -38.94 -9.72 17.16
C SER A 2 -39.11 -8.80 15.97
N ALA A 3 -38.33 -7.72 15.96
CA ALA A 3 -38.44 -6.61 15.03
C ALA A 3 -38.08 -7.07 13.62
N LYS A 4 -38.94 -6.75 12.65
CA LYS A 4 -38.60 -6.82 11.23
C LYS A 4 -37.77 -5.58 10.89
N GLU A 5 -36.49 -5.78 10.59
CA GLU A 5 -35.70 -4.75 9.91
C GLU A 5 -36.02 -4.76 8.41
N SER A 6 -36.28 -3.57 7.88
CA SER A 6 -36.54 -3.28 6.47
C SER A 6 -35.21 -3.08 5.72
N PRO A 7 -35.02 -3.61 4.50
CA PRO A 7 -33.80 -3.37 3.74
C PRO A 7 -33.82 -1.95 3.13
N ASN A 8 -32.92 -1.09 3.59
CA ASN A 8 -32.70 0.23 3.01
C ASN A 8 -31.85 0.15 1.72
N ALA A 9 -32.09 1.12 0.86
CA ALA A 9 -31.87 1.16 -0.57
C ALA A 9 -30.41 1.31 -1.05
N ALA A 10 -30.27 0.98 -2.35
CA ALA A 10 -29.32 1.55 -3.31
C ALA A 10 -27.83 1.17 -3.17
N ALA A 11 -27.51 -0.09 -3.48
CA ALA A 11 -26.17 -0.44 -3.98
C ALA A 11 -26.09 -0.08 -5.47
N ALA A 12 -25.22 0.88 -5.82
CA ALA A 12 -24.88 1.21 -7.20
C ALA A 12 -24.30 -0.02 -7.92
N THR A 13 -25.02 -0.53 -8.90
CA THR A 13 -24.62 -1.68 -9.71
C THR A 13 -23.66 -1.27 -10.82
N HIS A 14 -22.36 -1.33 -10.56
CA HIS A 14 -21.36 -1.39 -11.64
C HIS A 14 -21.26 -2.83 -12.17
N ARG A 15 -21.70 -3.00 -13.41
CA ARG A 15 -21.70 -4.21 -14.26
C ARG A 15 -20.51 -5.15 -13.99
N THR A 16 -20.80 -6.37 -13.52
CA THR A 16 -19.83 -7.46 -13.31
C THR A 16 -19.48 -8.14 -14.63
N THR A 17 -18.28 -7.90 -15.15
CA THR A 17 -17.70 -8.77 -16.19
C THR A 17 -17.23 -10.05 -15.51
N LYS A 18 -17.80 -11.19 -15.91
CA LYS A 18 -17.48 -12.52 -15.40
C LYS A 18 -16.08 -12.96 -15.87
N HIS A 19 -15.02 -12.53 -15.17
CA HIS A 19 -13.69 -13.16 -15.10
C HIS A 19 -12.98 -12.64 -13.82
N ASN A 20 -13.65 -12.74 -12.68
CA ASN A 20 -13.20 -12.10 -11.45
C ASN A 20 -12.27 -13.04 -10.67
N PHE A 21 -10.97 -12.98 -10.96
CA PHE A 21 -9.98 -13.29 -9.93
C PHE A 21 -10.18 -12.24 -8.83
N LEU A 22 -10.64 -12.65 -7.66
CA LEU A 22 -10.82 -11.72 -6.55
C LEU A 22 -9.43 -11.30 -6.08
N THR A 23 -9.28 -10.07 -5.58
CA THR A 23 -8.00 -9.60 -5.02
C THR A 23 -7.47 -10.55 -3.94
N SER A 24 -8.36 -11.25 -3.21
CA SER A 24 -8.00 -12.30 -2.25
C SER A 24 -7.18 -13.42 -2.88
N ASP A 25 -7.61 -13.91 -4.04
CA ASP A 25 -7.01 -15.06 -4.72
C ASP A 25 -5.60 -14.70 -5.23
N VAL A 26 -5.42 -13.44 -5.67
CA VAL A 26 -4.11 -12.91 -6.06
C VAL A 26 -3.17 -12.81 -4.85
N CYS A 27 -3.67 -12.32 -3.71
CA CYS A 27 -2.89 -12.24 -2.48
C CYS A 27 -2.41 -13.61 -2.01
N GLU A 28 -3.26 -14.64 -2.07
CA GLU A 28 -2.88 -16.01 -1.69
C GLU A 28 -1.77 -16.57 -2.59
N GLN A 29 -1.81 -16.28 -3.90
CA GLN A 29 -0.72 -16.65 -4.80
C GLN A 29 0.60 -15.97 -4.41
N VAL A 30 0.57 -14.67 -4.09
CA VAL A 30 1.75 -13.94 -3.61
C VAL A 30 2.28 -14.54 -2.31
N VAL A 31 1.40 -14.89 -1.37
CA VAL A 31 1.81 -15.52 -0.11
C VAL A 31 2.47 -16.89 -0.38
N ARG A 32 1.95 -17.69 -1.31
CA ARG A 32 2.57 -18.97 -1.68
C ARG A 32 3.94 -18.81 -2.32
N GLU A 33 4.15 -17.80 -3.15
CA GLU A 33 5.42 -17.56 -3.85
C GLU A 33 6.48 -16.86 -2.99
N CYS A 34 6.05 -15.88 -2.18
CA CYS A 34 6.93 -14.97 -1.45
C CYS A 34 6.93 -15.21 0.06
N GLY A 35 6.22 -16.24 0.54
CA GLY A 35 6.04 -16.58 1.96
C GLY A 35 5.04 -15.69 2.68
N SER A 36 5.03 -14.38 2.41
CA SER A 36 4.01 -13.46 2.94
C SER A 36 3.83 -12.24 2.03
N PHE A 37 2.66 -11.60 2.12
CA PHE A 37 2.42 -10.33 1.43
C PHE A 37 3.35 -9.22 1.95
N SER A 38 3.65 -9.22 3.25
CA SER A 38 4.60 -8.27 3.85
C SER A 38 5.98 -8.42 3.22
N SER A 39 6.53 -9.64 3.20
CA SER A 39 7.84 -9.94 2.61
C SER A 39 7.90 -9.52 1.14
N TYR A 40 6.84 -9.79 0.38
CA TYR A 40 6.69 -9.34 -1.00
C TYR A 40 6.80 -7.82 -1.14
N ILE A 41 5.96 -7.04 -0.43
CA ILE A 41 5.97 -5.58 -0.54
C ILE A 41 7.32 -5.01 -0.06
N TRP A 42 7.84 -5.47 1.09
CA TRP A 42 9.09 -4.98 1.65
C TRP A 42 10.33 -5.32 0.81
N SER A 43 10.27 -6.36 -0.03
CA SER A 43 11.37 -6.70 -0.96
C SER A 43 11.67 -5.58 -1.96
N PHE A 44 10.66 -4.78 -2.36
CA PHE A 44 10.84 -3.67 -3.30
C PHE A 44 11.67 -2.52 -2.71
N VAL A 45 11.75 -2.45 -1.38
CA VAL A 45 12.54 -1.44 -0.64
C VAL A 45 13.71 -2.07 0.11
N ASN A 46 14.16 -3.27 -0.30
CA ASN A 46 15.28 -3.98 0.33
C ASN A 46 15.10 -4.14 1.85
N HIS A 47 13.85 -4.33 2.31
CA HIS A 47 13.49 -4.48 3.72
C HIS A 47 13.94 -3.32 4.62
N LYS A 48 14.11 -2.13 4.04
CA LYS A 48 14.46 -0.91 4.76
C LYS A 48 13.54 0.24 4.33
N PRO A 49 12.93 0.97 5.28
CA PRO A 49 12.17 2.15 4.93
C PRO A 49 13.03 3.17 4.18
N ILE A 50 12.45 3.84 3.20
CA ILE A 50 13.08 4.96 2.50
C ILE A 50 12.78 6.22 3.30
N ILE A 51 13.82 6.83 3.89
CA ILE A 51 13.66 8.05 4.69
C ILE A 51 14.01 9.26 3.82
N ASN A 52 13.00 10.04 3.46
CA ASN A 52 13.19 11.29 2.73
C ASN A 52 13.27 12.48 3.69
N LYS A 53 13.79 13.61 3.20
CA LYS A 53 14.00 14.84 3.99
C LYS A 53 13.44 16.06 3.26
N TYR A 54 12.15 16.00 2.90
CA TYR A 54 11.49 17.09 2.20
C TYR A 54 11.27 18.28 3.13
N LYS A 55 11.60 19.48 2.66
CA LYS A 55 11.34 20.73 3.39
C LYS A 55 9.99 21.36 3.06
N TYR A 56 9.43 21.08 1.88
CA TYR A 56 8.20 21.70 1.41
C TYR A 56 7.23 20.64 0.90
N PRO A 57 5.91 20.79 1.12
CA PRO A 57 4.90 19.84 0.62
C PRO A 57 5.00 19.59 -0.88
N ARG A 58 5.25 20.65 -1.66
CA ARG A 58 5.39 20.58 -3.12
C ARG A 58 6.60 19.74 -3.60
N SER A 59 7.55 19.45 -2.71
CA SER A 59 8.72 18.62 -3.01
C SER A 59 8.44 17.14 -2.81
N VAL A 60 7.36 16.77 -2.10
CA VAL A 60 6.94 15.39 -1.95
C VAL A 60 6.35 14.91 -3.29
N PRO A 61 6.92 13.87 -3.92
CA PRO A 61 6.45 13.40 -5.21
C PRO A 61 5.08 12.72 -5.08
N ILE A 62 4.28 12.77 -6.14
CA ILE A 62 2.98 12.08 -6.21
C ILE A 62 3.17 10.58 -6.51
N ARG A 63 4.32 10.20 -7.09
CA ARG A 63 4.74 8.82 -7.36
C ARG A 63 6.26 8.72 -7.34
N SER A 64 6.78 7.54 -7.05
CA SER A 64 8.23 7.26 -7.08
C SER A 64 8.56 6.11 -8.04
N PRO A 65 9.82 6.00 -8.51
CA PRO A 65 10.25 4.86 -9.33
C PRO A 65 10.02 3.50 -8.65
N LYS A 66 10.12 3.44 -7.31
CA LYS A 66 9.83 2.24 -6.53
C LYS A 66 8.34 1.91 -6.54
N ALA A 67 7.46 2.91 -6.38
CA ALA A 67 6.02 2.71 -6.49
C ALA A 67 5.58 2.27 -7.90
N GLU A 68 6.24 2.78 -8.94
CA GLU A 68 5.99 2.35 -10.32
C GLU A 68 6.39 0.89 -10.56
N ALA A 69 7.54 0.47 -10.04
CA ALA A 69 7.99 -0.92 -10.14
C ALA A 69 7.01 -1.87 -9.43
N LEU A 70 6.61 -1.53 -8.20
CA LEU A 70 5.64 -2.31 -7.43
C LEU A 70 4.26 -2.33 -8.10
N SER A 71 3.77 -1.18 -8.57
CA SER A 71 2.51 -1.06 -9.30
C SER A 71 2.49 -1.95 -10.54
N LYS A 72 3.56 -1.92 -11.36
CA LYS A 72 3.67 -2.78 -12.55
C LYS A 72 3.61 -4.26 -12.20
N ASP A 73 4.31 -4.67 -11.14
CA ASP A 73 4.30 -6.08 -10.71
C ASP A 73 2.93 -6.50 -10.17
N MET A 74 2.28 -5.65 -9.37
CA MET A 74 0.92 -5.90 -8.88
C MET A 74 -0.09 -6.00 -10.02
N VAL A 75 -0.03 -5.12 -11.02
CA VAL A 75 -0.89 -5.21 -12.22
C VAL A 75 -0.64 -6.53 -12.96
N LYS A 76 0.63 -6.92 -13.15
CA LYS A 76 1.01 -8.17 -13.81
C LYS A 76 0.45 -9.40 -13.09
N ARG A 77 0.39 -9.36 -11.76
CA ARG A 77 -0.16 -10.43 -10.92
C ARG A 77 -1.70 -10.46 -10.89
N GLY A 78 -2.37 -9.45 -11.43
CA GLY A 78 -3.82 -9.39 -11.51
C GLY A 78 -4.48 -8.53 -10.43
N PHE A 79 -3.72 -7.79 -9.62
CA PHE A 79 -4.31 -6.78 -8.73
C PHE A 79 -5.00 -5.70 -9.55
N ARG A 80 -6.12 -5.19 -9.01
CA ARG A 80 -6.90 -4.09 -9.59
C ARG A 80 -6.79 -2.85 -8.71
N PHE A 81 -6.92 -1.66 -9.30
CA PHE A 81 -6.81 -0.38 -8.59
C PHE A 81 -5.44 -0.14 -7.92
N VAL A 82 -4.37 -0.67 -8.51
CA VAL A 82 -2.99 -0.55 -8.01
C VAL A 82 -2.14 0.34 -8.92
N GLY A 83 -2.70 1.47 -9.36
CA GLY A 83 -1.95 2.44 -10.16
C GLY A 83 -0.77 3.06 -9.37
N PRO A 84 0.28 3.60 -10.05
CA PRO A 84 1.50 4.05 -9.36
C PRO A 84 1.28 5.10 -8.26
N VAL A 85 0.29 5.98 -8.42
CA VAL A 85 -0.08 6.97 -7.40
C VAL A 85 -0.69 6.31 -6.17
N ILE A 86 -1.64 5.38 -6.37
CA ILE A 86 -2.29 4.63 -5.28
C ILE A 86 -1.24 3.82 -4.51
N VAL A 87 -0.34 3.15 -5.25
CA VAL A 87 0.74 2.38 -4.66
C VAL A 87 1.73 3.26 -3.91
N HIS A 88 2.04 4.46 -4.41
CA HIS A 88 2.90 5.40 -3.69
C HIS A 88 2.25 5.88 -2.38
N SER A 89 0.96 6.23 -2.42
CA SER A 89 0.21 6.58 -1.21
C SER A 89 0.12 5.43 -0.22
N PHE A 90 -0.03 4.19 -0.69
CA PHE A 90 0.06 3.00 0.15
C PHE A 90 1.44 2.86 0.80
N MET A 91 2.52 3.04 0.03
CA MET A 91 3.89 3.00 0.57
C MET A 91 4.11 4.04 1.67
N GLN A 92 3.54 5.24 1.52
CA GLN A 92 3.58 6.29 2.54
C GLN A 92 2.83 5.86 3.80
N ALA A 93 1.58 5.40 3.65
CA ALA A 93 0.73 5.01 4.76
C ALA A 93 1.25 3.78 5.52
N ALA A 94 1.82 2.81 4.81
CA ALA A 94 2.37 1.59 5.39
C ALA A 94 3.80 1.75 5.93
N GLY A 95 4.42 2.93 5.80
CA GLY A 95 5.75 3.21 6.33
C GLY A 95 6.92 2.65 5.51
N LEU A 96 6.68 2.28 4.25
CA LEU A 96 7.76 1.92 3.32
C LEU A 96 8.56 3.13 2.87
N THR A 97 7.91 4.29 2.83
CA THR A 97 8.56 5.59 2.63
C THR A 97 8.11 6.54 3.72
N LEU A 98 9.06 7.23 4.34
CA LEU A 98 8.82 8.29 5.29
C LEU A 98 8.95 9.61 4.55
N ASP A 99 7.78 10.18 4.24
CA ASP A 99 7.66 11.44 3.48
C ASP A 99 7.16 12.60 4.34
N HIS A 100 7.15 12.42 5.67
CA HIS A 100 6.95 13.53 6.60
C HIS A 100 7.97 14.65 6.30
N LEU A 101 7.49 15.89 6.32
CA LEU A 101 8.37 17.04 6.19
C LEU A 101 9.33 17.11 7.37
N VAL A 102 10.52 17.64 7.15
CA VAL A 102 11.56 17.75 8.20
C VAL A 102 11.15 18.62 9.39
N ASP A 103 10.17 19.51 9.20
CA ASP A 103 9.59 20.39 10.21
C ASP A 103 8.31 19.82 10.85
N CYS A 104 7.85 18.64 10.43
CA CYS A 104 6.73 17.97 11.08
C CYS A 104 7.09 17.62 12.53
N TYR A 105 6.19 17.91 13.47
CA TYR A 105 6.40 17.64 14.90
C TYR A 105 6.70 16.16 15.23
N ARG A 106 6.34 15.23 14.34
CA ARG A 106 6.61 13.79 14.47
C ARG A 106 7.79 13.30 13.65
N HIS A 107 8.45 14.15 12.87
CA HIS A 107 9.50 13.72 11.95
C HIS A 107 10.60 12.94 12.67
N SER A 108 11.09 13.45 13.80
CA SER A 108 12.11 12.76 14.62
C SER A 108 11.65 11.41 15.16
N GLU A 109 10.41 11.33 15.66
CA GLU A 109 9.78 10.10 16.14
C GLU A 109 9.66 9.06 15.02
N CYS A 110 9.15 9.47 13.86
CA CYS A 110 8.98 8.62 12.69
C CYS A 110 10.33 8.14 12.12
N VAL A 111 11.35 8.99 12.09
CA VAL A 111 12.72 8.59 11.66
C VAL A 111 13.28 7.57 12.64
N SER A 112 13.17 7.83 13.94
CA SER A 112 13.60 6.88 14.97
C SER A 112 12.86 5.54 14.87
N LEU A 113 11.58 5.53 14.49
CA LEU A 113 10.79 4.33 14.18
C LEU A 113 11.28 3.59 12.95
N ALA A 114 11.60 4.31 11.88
CA ALA A 114 12.04 3.76 10.61
C ALA A 114 13.46 3.16 10.68
N GLU A 115 14.35 3.77 11.46
CA GLU A 115 15.75 3.36 11.65
C GLU A 115 15.92 2.19 12.63
N ARG A 116 14.86 1.82 13.37
CA ARG A 116 14.92 0.67 14.28
C ARG A 116 15.36 -0.55 13.47
N PRO A 117 16.24 -1.40 14.00
CA PRO A 117 16.49 -2.71 13.40
C PRO A 117 15.17 -3.47 13.45
N TRP A 118 14.46 -3.47 12.32
CA TRP A 118 13.21 -4.21 12.16
C TRP A 118 13.54 -5.68 12.42
N ARG A 119 13.08 -6.18 13.57
CA ARG A 119 12.98 -7.62 13.76
C ARG A 119 11.84 -8.05 12.83
N HIS A 120 12.09 -9.08 12.02
CA HIS A 120 11.15 -9.80 11.17
C HIS A 120 11.07 -9.35 9.70
N ILE A 121 11.89 -10.02 8.87
CA ILE A 121 11.46 -11.25 8.20
C ILE A 121 12.21 -12.41 8.85
#